data_AF-A0A8R1DJ26-F1
#
_entry.id   AF-A0A8R1DJ26-F1
#
_cell.length_a   1.000
_cell.length_b   1.000
_cell.length_c   1.000
_cell.angle_alpha   90.00
_cell.angle_beta   90.00
_cell.angle_gamma   90.00
#
_symmetry.space_group_name_H-M   'P 1'
#
loop_
_entity.id
_entity.type
_entity.pdbx_description
1 polymer ?
#
loop_
_entity_poly.entity_id
_entity_poly.type
_entity_poly.pdbx_seq_one_letter_code
_entity_poly.pdbx_strand_id
1 'polypeptide(L)'
;MSRRGSEGEALFRPVTSDLSIEERDYFSLCFYDKEEGIRHWLYNDKKILKQLKNLPWEFSFEVKFYPTTPTTIVDDHARYYVFLQLTALLLLR
;
A
#
# COMPACT_ATOMS: atom_id res chain seq x y z
N MET A 1 -18.61 -4.36 -6.25
CA MET A 1 -18.32 -5.67 -6.89
C MET A 1 -17.06 -5.55 -7.73
N SER A 2 -15.88 -5.85 -7.17
CA SER A 2 -14.64 -5.87 -7.98
C SER A 2 -14.73 -7.05 -8.93
N ARG A 3 -14.68 -6.78 -10.24
CA ARG A 3 -14.63 -7.81 -11.29
C ARG A 3 -13.46 -8.73 -10.95
N ARG A 4 -13.68 -10.05 -11.02
CA ARG A 4 -12.70 -11.12 -10.70
C ARG A 4 -11.50 -11.17 -11.67
N GLY A 5 -10.99 -10.02 -12.10
CA GLY A 5 -9.89 -9.88 -13.05
C GLY A 5 -9.26 -8.48 -13.05
N SER A 6 -9.58 -7.65 -12.06
CA SER A 6 -9.03 -6.31 -11.92
C SER A 6 -7.54 -6.34 -11.60
N GLU A 7 -6.84 -5.33 -12.10
CA GLU A 7 -5.44 -5.04 -11.79
C GLU A 7 -5.32 -4.46 -10.38
N GLY A 8 -4.11 -4.55 -9.78
CA GLY A 8 -3.86 -3.98 -8.45
C GLY A 8 -4.20 -2.49 -8.38
N GLU A 9 -4.00 -1.76 -9.47
CA GLU A 9 -4.37 -0.34 -9.60
C GLU A 9 -5.86 -0.08 -9.32
N ALA A 10 -6.74 -1.03 -9.65
CA ALA A 10 -8.17 -0.88 -9.41
C ALA A 10 -8.53 -0.88 -7.91
N LEU A 11 -7.69 -1.45 -7.05
CA LEU A 11 -7.81 -1.35 -5.59
C LEU A 11 -7.03 -0.16 -5.03
N PHE A 12 -5.87 0.13 -5.61
CA PHE A 12 -5.00 1.19 -5.12
C PHE A 12 -5.53 2.59 -5.41
N ARG A 13 -6.13 2.81 -6.58
CA ARG A 13 -6.63 4.12 -7.01
C ARG A 13 -7.75 4.66 -6.11
N PRO A 14 -8.80 3.89 -5.75
CA PRO A 14 -9.82 4.39 -4.82
C PRO A 14 -9.24 4.74 -3.45
N VAL A 15 -8.37 3.89 -2.89
CA VAL A 15 -7.77 4.13 -1.57
C VAL A 15 -6.95 5.42 -1.56
N THR A 16 -6.06 5.62 -2.54
CA THR A 16 -5.26 6.84 -2.64
C THR A 16 -6.11 8.08 -2.93
N SER A 17 -7.19 7.93 -3.70
CA SER A 17 -8.15 9.02 -3.97
C SER A 17 -8.92 9.41 -2.70
N ASP A 18 -9.36 8.45 -1.90
CA ASP A 18 -10.13 8.71 -0.67
C ASP A 18 -9.26 9.38 0.41
N LEU A 19 -7.95 9.10 0.40
CA LEU A 19 -6.97 9.70 1.29
C LEU A 19 -6.37 11.02 0.75
N SER A 20 -6.79 11.47 -0.44
CA SER A 20 -6.26 12.65 -1.14
C SER A 20 -4.75 12.62 -1.35
N ILE A 21 -4.18 11.45 -1.66
CA ILE A 21 -2.74 11.26 -1.90
C ILE A 21 -2.44 11.42 -3.39
N GLU A 22 -1.62 12.42 -3.72
CA GLU A 22 -1.15 12.66 -5.10
C GLU A 22 0.17 11.93 -5.37
N GLU A 23 1.11 11.94 -4.42
CA GLU A 23 2.41 11.28 -4.53
C GLU A 23 2.32 9.80 -4.14
N ARG A 24 1.65 9.01 -4.98
CA ARG A 24 1.32 7.61 -4.69
C ARG A 24 2.52 6.67 -4.72
N ASP A 25 3.63 7.06 -5.33
CA ASP A 25 4.83 6.22 -5.52
C ASP A 25 5.46 5.77 -4.20
N TYR A 26 5.20 6.50 -3.10
CA TYR A 26 5.66 6.16 -1.76
C TYR A 26 4.84 5.06 -1.08
N PHE A 27 3.65 4.76 -1.60
CA PHE A 27 2.68 3.86 -0.99
C PHE A 27 2.43 2.64 -1.85
N SER A 28 1.99 1.56 -1.23
CA SER A 28 1.55 0.37 -1.91
C SER A 28 0.61 -0.42 -1.01
N LEU A 29 -0.24 -1.25 -1.63
CA LEU A 29 -0.93 -2.30 -0.90
C LEU A 29 0.03 -3.48 -0.68
N CYS A 30 -0.11 -4.17 0.45
CA CYS A 30 0.55 -5.43 0.72
C CYS A 30 -0.48 -6.46 1.20
N PHE A 31 -0.14 -7.74 1.06
CA PHE A 31 -0.91 -8.86 1.60
C PHE A 31 0.05 -9.81 2.32
N TYR A 32 -0.48 -10.59 3.26
CA TYR A 32 0.32 -11.46 4.11
C TYR A 32 0.05 -12.92 3.77
N ASP A 33 1.11 -13.65 3.45
CA ASP A 33 1.07 -15.10 3.37
C ASP A 33 1.24 -15.66 4.79
N LYS A 34 0.16 -16.19 5.36
CA LYS A 34 0.16 -16.75 6.72
C LYS A 34 0.89 -18.09 6.80
N GLU A 35 1.01 -18.83 5.68
CA GLU A 35 1.68 -20.12 5.63
C GLU A 35 3.20 -19.94 5.58
N GLU A 36 3.68 -19.02 4.73
CA GLU A 36 5.11 -18.71 4.64
C GLU A 36 5.57 -17.67 5.68
N GLY A 37 4.64 -16.92 6.28
CA GLY A 37 4.96 -15.82 7.18
C GLY A 37 5.60 -14.62 6.45
N ILE A 38 5.33 -14.48 5.15
CA ILE A 38 5.97 -13.49 4.29
C ILE A 38 4.95 -12.43 3.88
N ARG A 39 5.38 -11.17 3.95
CA ARG A 39 4.62 -10.03 3.42
C ARG A 39 4.99 -9.80 1.95
N HIS A 40 3.98 -9.71 1.10
CA HIS A 40 4.14 -9.44 -0.33
C HIS A 40 3.53 -8.09 -0.70
N TRP A 41 4.22 -7.34 -1.55
CA TRP A 41 3.67 -6.12 -2.17
C TRP A 41 2.74 -6.48 -3.32
N LEU A 42 1.59 -5.80 -3.37
CA LEU A 42 0.69 -5.88 -4.51
C LEU A 42 1.25 -5.01 -5.64
N TYR A 43 1.48 -5.62 -6.79
CA TYR A 43 1.88 -4.96 -8.02
C TYR A 43 0.65 -4.40 -8.72
N ASN A 44 0.64 -3.07 -8.94
CA ASN A 44 -0.52 -2.37 -9.52
C ASN A 44 -0.76 -2.75 -10.98
N ASP A 45 0.29 -3.10 -11.72
CA ASP A 45 0.28 -3.51 -13.15
C ASP A 45 -0.16 -4.97 -13.35
N LYS A 46 -0.33 -5.73 -12.27
CA LYS A 46 -0.67 -7.17 -12.33
C LYS A 46 -2.07 -7.43 -11.80
N LYS A 47 -2.71 -8.45 -12.38
CA LYS A 47 -4.00 -8.95 -11.89
C LYS A 47 -3.89 -9.45 -10.46
N ILE A 48 -4.78 -8.98 -9.59
CA ILE A 48 -4.81 -9.31 -8.16
C ILE A 48 -4.86 -10.83 -7.93
N LEU A 49 -5.71 -11.53 -8.67
CA LEU A 49 -5.85 -12.99 -8.58
C LEU A 49 -4.57 -13.78 -8.90
N LYS A 50 -3.72 -13.27 -9.80
CA LYS A 50 -2.44 -13.92 -10.12
C LYS A 50 -1.42 -13.77 -8.99
N GLN A 51 -1.61 -12.76 -8.14
CA GLN A 51 -0.69 -12.43 -7.04
C GLN A 51 -1.08 -13.14 -5.75
N LEU A 52 -2.38 -13.17 -5.41
CA LEU A 52 -2.88 -13.81 -4.19
C LEU A 52 -2.75 -15.33 -4.18
N LYS A 53 -2.82 -16.01 -5.33
CA LYS A 53 -2.70 -17.48 -5.43
C LYS A 53 -3.55 -18.26 -4.39
N ASN A 54 -4.79 -17.81 -4.15
CA ASN A 54 -5.76 -18.35 -3.18
C ASN A 54 -5.65 -17.84 -1.73
N LEU A 55 -4.76 -16.90 -1.43
CA LEU A 55 -4.73 -16.21 -0.14
C LEU A 55 -6.01 -15.36 0.08
N PRO A 56 -6.34 -15.01 1.34
CA PRO A 56 -7.47 -14.15 1.67
C PRO A 56 -7.33 -12.76 1.03
N TRP A 57 -8.45 -12.15 0.63
CA TRP A 57 -8.49 -10.78 0.08
C TRP A 57 -8.34 -9.72 1.19
N GLU A 58 -7.30 -9.86 2.00
CA GLU A 58 -6.91 -8.95 3.07
C GLU A 58 -5.70 -8.16 2.60
N PHE A 59 -5.82 -6.83 2.56
CA PHE A 59 -4.74 -5.93 2.16
C PHE A 59 -4.50 -4.87 3.22
N SER A 60 -3.23 -4.53 3.43
CA SER A 60 -2.83 -3.37 4.23
C SER A 60 -2.27 -2.30 3.32
N PHE A 61 -2.63 -1.04 3.57
CA PHE A 61 -2.04 0.12 2.91
C PHE A 61 -0.81 0.56 3.69
N GLU A 62 0.35 0.55 3.06
CA GLU A 62 1.62 0.82 3.73
C GLU A 62 2.55 1.70 2.90
N VAL A 63 3.49 2.36 3.59
CA VAL A 63 4.61 3.06 2.98
C VAL A 63 5.64 2.04 2.49
N LYS A 64 5.88 2.04 1.17
CA LYS A 64 6.85 1.15 0.52
C LYS A 64 8.24 1.75 0.48
N PHE A 65 8.32 3.06 0.26
CA PHE A 65 9.58 3.79 0.20
C PHE A 65 9.52 4.94 1.19
N TYR A 66 10.40 4.90 2.19
CA TYR A 66 10.55 6.01 3.12
C TYR A 66 11.45 7.07 2.50
N PRO A 67 11.05 8.35 2.51
CA PRO A 67 11.89 9.42 2.01
C PRO A 67 13.15 9.54 2.87
N THR A 68 14.30 9.76 2.24
CA THR A 68 15.58 9.98 2.94
C THR A 68 15.66 11.36 3.58
N THR A 69 14.77 12.28 3.20
CA THR A 69 14.69 13.63 3.76
C THR A 69 13.22 14.03 3.91
N PRO A 70 12.81 14.69 5.02
CA PRO A 70 11.41 15.04 5.26
C PRO A 70 10.77 15.94 4.20
N THR A 71 11.58 16.71 3.48
CA THR A 71 11.14 17.68 2.46
C THR A 71 11.00 17.07 1.06
N THR A 72 11.32 15.77 0.88
CA THR A 72 11.21 15.12 -0.43
C THR A 72 9.77 14.95 -0.88
N ILE A 73 8.83 14.74 0.07
CA ILE A 73 7.40 14.63 -0.20
C ILE A 73 6.79 16.03 -0.13
N VAL A 74 6.35 16.54 -1.28
CA VAL A 74 5.77 17.88 -1.43
C VAL A 74 4.28 17.85 -1.08
N ASP A 75 3.59 16.73 -1.35
CA ASP A 75 2.20 16.50 -0.97
C ASP A 75 2.06 16.36 0.55
N ASP A 76 1.34 17.31 1.16
CA ASP A 76 1.11 17.34 2.60
C ASP A 76 0.32 16.12 3.10
N HIS A 77 -0.59 15.57 2.29
CA HIS A 77 -1.34 14.36 2.64
C HIS A 77 -0.43 13.14 2.65
N ALA A 78 0.35 12.93 1.59
CA ALA A 78 1.36 11.88 1.55
C ALA A 78 2.35 11.99 2.73
N ARG A 79 2.81 13.21 3.05
CA ARG A 79 3.75 13.45 4.16
C ARG A 79 3.12 13.08 5.51
N TYR A 80 1.85 13.42 5.72
CA TYR A 80 1.11 13.06 6.92
C TYR A 80 1.02 11.54 7.11
N TYR A 81 0.66 10.78 6.07
CA TYR A 81 0.54 9.33 6.18
C TYR A 81 1.88 8.63 6.37
N VAL A 82 2.96 9.15 5.76
CA VAL A 82 4.31 8.65 6.02
C VAL A 82 4.72 8.89 7.47
N PHE A 83 4.43 10.08 8.01
CA PHE A 83 4.68 10.39 9.41
C PHE A 83 3.85 9.52 10.36
N LEU A 84 2.58 9.28 10.04
CA LEU A 84 1.72 8.40 10.82
C LEU A 84 2.26 6.97 10.87
N GLN A 85 2.72 6.43 9.75
CA GLN A 85 3.32 5.10 9.70
C GLN A 85 4.64 5.02 10.49
N LEU A 86 5.49 6.05 10.42
CA LEU A 86 6.75 6.14 11.17
C LEU A 86 6.51 6.23 12.68
N THR A 87 5.56 7.06 13.10
CA THR A 87 5.20 7.19 14.53
C THR A 87 4.58 5.90 15.07
N ALA A 88 3.70 5.25 14.31
CA ALA A 88 3.20 3.92 14.66
C ALA A 88 4.33 2.89 14.79
N LEU A 89 5.30 2.89 13.86
CA LEU A 89 6.46 1.99 13.93
C LEU A 89 7.32 2.24 15.18
N LEU A 90 7.53 3.50 15.55
CA LEU A 90 8.35 3.88 16.71
C LEU A 90 7.64 3.62 18.05
N LEU A 91 6.31 3.73 18.09
CA LEU A 91 5.52 3.51 19.31
C LEU A 91 5.20 2.03 19.58
N LEU A 92 5.35 1.16 18.57
CA LEU A 92 5.15 -0.29 18.69
C LEU A 92 6.48 -1.07 18.87
N ARG A 93 7.57 -0.36 19.18
CA ARG A 93 8.88 -0.90 19.59
C ARG A 93 9.05 -0.75 21.09
#